data_AF-A0A847IXJ2-F1
#
_entry.id   AF-A0A847IXJ2-F1
#
_cell.length_a   1.000
_cell.length_b   1.000
_cell.length_c   1.000
_cell.angle_alpha   90.00
_cell.angle_beta   90.00
_cell.angle_gamma   90.00
#
_symmetry.space_group_name_H-M   'P 1'
#
loop_
_entity.id
_entity.type
_entity.pdbx_description
1 polymer ?
#
loop_
_entity_poly.entity_id
_entity_poly.type
_entity_poly.pdbx_seq_one_letter_code
_entity_poly.pdbx_strand_id
1 'polypeptide(L)'
;MKKSLIIVFLVFGSQLFASDNLLLIEQANKYYDESEYSLAVETYETIINNGFESDKLYYNLGNAYFKLNNLPMAIFYYEKAKKLNPYDADILFNLEIANGRIIDKIEPVPQFFLFKWWDLLVKSRTMEQWARVSIFS
;
A
#
# COMPACT_ATOMS: atom_id res chain seq x y z
N MET A 1 -4.58 41.14 11.77
CA MET A 1 -3.91 41.33 10.46
C MET A 1 -2.67 40.46 10.30
N LYS A 2 -1.68 40.50 11.21
CA LYS A 2 -0.46 39.65 11.10
C LYS A 2 -0.73 38.13 11.18
N LYS A 3 -1.69 37.67 12.01
CA LYS A 3 -2.05 36.24 12.11
C LYS A 3 -2.79 35.70 10.88
N SER A 4 -3.54 36.55 10.17
CA SER A 4 -4.27 36.18 8.94
C SER A 4 -3.31 36.02 7.75
N LEU A 5 -2.19 36.75 7.71
CA LEU A 5 -1.17 36.62 6.67
C LEU A 5 -0.42 35.27 6.74
N ILE A 6 -0.24 34.71 7.94
CA ILE A 6 0.45 33.42 8.14
C ILE A 6 -0.40 32.25 7.62
N ILE A 7 -1.72 32.32 7.75
CA ILE A 7 -2.64 31.28 7.26
C ILE A 7 -2.67 31.25 5.72
N VAL A 8 -2.58 32.41 5.07
CA VAL A 8 -2.54 32.51 3.60
C VAL A 8 -1.23 31.91 3.05
N PHE A 9 -0.11 32.06 3.76
CA PHE A 9 1.19 31.51 3.32
C PHE A 9 1.27 29.98 3.44
N LEU A 10 0.62 29.39 4.46
CA LEU A 10 0.57 27.93 4.64
C LEU A 10 -0.30 27.21 3.60
N VAL A 11 -1.38 27.85 3.15
CA VAL A 11 -2.27 27.27 2.13
C VAL A 11 -1.65 27.34 0.73
N PHE A 12 -0.78 28.33 0.47
CA PHE A 12 -0.09 28.48 -0.82
C PHE A 12 1.05 27.46 -1.01
N GLY A 13 1.75 27.10 0.07
CA GLY A 13 2.87 26.15 0.02
C GLY A 13 2.46 24.72 -0.36
N SER A 14 1.25 24.29 -0.04
CA SER A 14 0.76 22.93 -0.36
C SER A 14 0.27 22.77 -1.80
N GLN A 15 -0.05 23.87 -2.50
CA GLN A 15 -0.62 23.79 -3.86
C GLN A 15 0.43 23.53 -4.94
N LEU A 16 1.67 23.99 -4.74
CA LEU A 16 2.74 23.84 -5.73
C LEU A 16 3.13 22.37 -5.94
N PHE A 17 3.23 21.59 -4.86
CA PHE A 17 3.62 20.17 -4.94
C PHE A 17 2.55 19.26 -5.55
N ALA A 18 1.26 19.62 -5.41
CA ALA A 18 0.17 18.82 -5.96
C ALA A 18 0.10 18.90 -7.50
N SER A 19 0.44 20.06 -8.06
CA SER A 19 0.46 20.27 -9.52
C SER A 19 1.57 19.46 -10.20
N ASP A 20 2.77 19.44 -9.60
CA ASP A 20 3.92 18.76 -10.19
C ASP A 20 3.76 17.23 -10.19
N ASN A 21 3.21 16.66 -9.11
CA ASN A 21 2.96 15.21 -9.04
C ASN A 21 1.91 14.73 -10.04
N LEU A 22 0.88 15.55 -10.33
CA LEU A 22 -0.13 15.18 -11.32
C LEU A 22 0.47 15.06 -12.73
N LEU A 23 1.35 15.99 -13.10
CA LEU A 23 2.05 15.94 -14.39
C LEU A 23 2.97 14.71 -14.47
N LEU A 24 3.70 14.41 -13.40
CA LEU A 24 4.54 13.22 -13.33
C LEU A 24 3.70 11.92 -13.45
N ILE A 25 2.49 11.89 -12.86
CA ILE A 25 1.60 10.73 -12.98
C ILE A 25 1.17 10.55 -14.44
N GLU A 26 0.78 11.62 -15.12
CA GLU A 26 0.42 11.57 -16.55
C GLU A 26 1.61 11.09 -17.40
N GLN A 27 2.81 11.59 -17.14
CA GLN A 27 4.03 11.15 -17.81
C GLN A 27 4.34 9.67 -17.54
N ALA A 28 4.24 9.21 -16.30
CA ALA A 28 4.46 7.80 -15.95
C ALA A 28 3.43 6.87 -16.59
N ASN A 29 2.15 7.28 -16.64
CA ASN A 29 1.09 6.55 -17.34
C ASN A 29 1.41 6.49 -18.84
N LYS A 30 1.88 7.58 -19.45
CA LYS A 30 2.28 7.60 -20.85
C LYS A 30 3.42 6.61 -21.14
N TYR A 31 4.48 6.61 -20.31
CA TYR A 31 5.55 5.62 -20.44
C TYR A 31 5.02 4.18 -20.31
N TYR A 32 4.06 3.96 -19.42
CA TYR A 32 3.42 2.66 -19.29
C TYR A 32 2.66 2.25 -20.56
N ASP A 33 1.85 3.16 -21.12
CA ASP A 33 1.07 2.93 -22.34
C ASP A 33 1.96 2.69 -23.57
N GLU A 34 3.12 3.36 -23.62
CA GLU A 34 4.16 3.17 -24.64
C GLU A 34 5.01 1.90 -24.39
N SER A 35 4.69 1.10 -23.37
CA SER A 35 5.42 -0.10 -22.93
C SER A 35 6.87 0.17 -22.49
N GLU A 36 7.20 1.42 -22.20
CA GLU A 36 8.47 1.84 -21.61
C GLU A 36 8.45 1.66 -20.08
N TYR A 37 8.21 0.42 -19.64
CA TYR A 37 7.89 0.11 -18.24
C TYR A 37 8.99 0.51 -17.25
N SER A 38 10.27 0.46 -17.65
CA SER A 38 11.38 0.91 -16.80
C SER A 38 11.32 2.41 -16.49
N LEU A 39 10.97 3.24 -17.48
CA LEU A 39 10.82 4.68 -17.29
C LEU A 39 9.55 5.00 -16.49
N ALA A 40 8.48 4.22 -16.70
CA ALA A 40 7.28 4.32 -15.88
C ALA A 40 7.60 4.05 -14.39
N VAL A 41 8.35 2.98 -14.09
CA VAL A 41 8.80 2.67 -12.72
C VAL A 41 9.58 3.83 -12.11
N GLU A 42 10.63 4.32 -12.78
CA GLU A 42 11.47 5.42 -12.27
C GLU A 42 10.64 6.68 -11.96
N THR A 43 9.70 7.01 -12.85
CA THR A 43 8.83 8.18 -12.69
C THR A 43 7.86 7.99 -11.52
N TYR A 44 7.22 6.83 -11.39
CA TYR A 44 6.36 6.51 -10.26
C TYR A 44 7.11 6.51 -8.93
N GLU A 45 8.32 5.95 -8.87
CA GLU A 45 9.16 5.96 -7.66
C GLU A 45 9.55 7.39 -7.26
N THR A 46 9.82 8.27 -8.23
CA THR A 46 10.06 9.69 -7.97
C THR A 46 8.86 10.35 -7.29
N ILE A 47 7.64 10.07 -7.76
CA ILE A 47 6.41 10.59 -7.14
C ILE A 47 6.27 10.10 -5.69
N ILE A 48 6.56 8.82 -5.44
CA ILE A 48 6.53 8.24 -4.08
C ILE A 48 7.59 8.87 -3.19
N ASN A 49 8.80 9.09 -3.71
CA ASN A 49 9.91 9.72 -2.98
C ASN A 49 9.61 11.18 -2.63
N ASN A 50 8.76 11.86 -3.40
CA ASN A 50 8.21 13.18 -3.06
C ASN A 50 7.14 13.14 -1.96
N GLY A 51 6.85 11.95 -1.40
CA GLY A 51 5.91 11.74 -0.31
C GLY A 51 4.45 11.59 -0.75
N PHE A 52 4.18 11.51 -2.05
CA PHE A 52 2.83 11.28 -2.54
C PHE A 52 2.51 9.78 -2.56
N GLU A 53 1.45 9.40 -1.86
CA GLU A 53 0.99 8.02 -1.74
C GLU A 53 -0.49 7.92 -2.11
N SER A 54 -0.85 6.96 -2.95
CA SER A 54 -2.24 6.58 -3.22
C SER A 54 -2.33 5.12 -3.65
N ASP A 55 -3.50 4.51 -3.48
CA ASP A 55 -3.79 3.16 -3.93
C ASP A 55 -3.54 3.01 -5.44
N LYS A 56 -4.04 3.98 -6.24
CA LYS A 56 -3.85 4.00 -7.71
C LYS A 56 -2.38 4.10 -8.12
N LEU A 57 -1.58 4.94 -7.44
CA LEU A 57 -0.16 5.07 -7.75
C LEU A 57 0.59 3.76 -7.47
N TYR A 58 0.34 3.16 -6.30
CA TYR A 58 0.95 1.87 -5.96
C TYR A 58 0.49 0.76 -6.90
N TYR A 59 -0.79 0.74 -7.27
CA TYR A 59 -1.32 -0.21 -8.23
C TYR A 59 -0.65 -0.07 -9.61
N ASN A 60 -0.53 1.15 -10.14
CA ASN A 60 0.13 1.40 -11.43
C ASN A 60 1.62 1.05 -11.40
N LEU A 61 2.31 1.37 -10.31
CA LEU A 61 3.71 0.96 -10.13
C LEU A 61 3.84 -0.57 -10.04
N GLY A 62 2.95 -1.23 -9.31
CA GLY A 62 2.87 -2.69 -9.26
C GLY A 62 2.67 -3.31 -10.66
N ASN A 63 1.78 -2.73 -11.46
CA ASN A 63 1.55 -3.12 -12.85
C ASN A 63 2.82 -2.96 -13.71
N ALA A 64 3.59 -1.88 -13.51
CA ALA A 64 4.83 -1.65 -14.25
C ALA A 64 5.90 -2.70 -13.90
N TYR A 65 6.11 -3.01 -12.61
CA TYR A 65 7.00 -4.10 -12.20
C TYR A 65 6.55 -5.47 -12.69
N PHE A 66 5.23 -5.71 -12.70
CA PHE A 66 4.67 -6.96 -13.21
C PHE A 66 4.99 -7.14 -14.70
N LYS A 67 4.89 -6.08 -15.50
CA LYS A 67 5.28 -6.08 -16.92
C LYS A 67 6.77 -6.29 -17.14
N LEU A 68 7.61 -5.83 -16.21
CA LEU A 68 9.05 -6.11 -16.17
C LEU A 68 9.41 -7.50 -15.62
N ASN A 69 8.41 -8.33 -15.30
CA ASN A 69 8.59 -9.65 -14.67
C ASN A 69 9.30 -9.60 -13.30
N ASN A 70 9.33 -8.43 -12.64
CA ASN A 70 9.79 -8.29 -11.26
C ASN A 70 8.61 -8.54 -10.31
N LEU A 71 8.23 -9.81 -10.21
CA LEU A 71 7.08 -10.25 -9.40
C LEU A 71 7.18 -9.85 -7.92
N PRO A 72 8.35 -9.93 -7.25
CA PRO A 72 8.47 -9.49 -5.85
C PRO A 72 8.08 -8.02 -5.65
N MET A 73 8.57 -7.12 -6.50
CA MET A 73 8.23 -5.69 -6.41
C MET A 73 6.77 -5.42 -6.81
N ALA A 74 6.24 -6.14 -7.80
CA ALA A 74 4.84 -6.04 -8.16
C ALA A 74 3.93 -6.37 -6.97
N ILE A 75 4.16 -7.51 -6.30
CA ILE A 75 3.42 -7.92 -5.11
C ILE A 75 3.56 -6.91 -3.98
N PHE A 76 4.78 -6.43 -3.72
CA PHE A 76 5.03 -5.43 -2.69
C PHE A 76 4.15 -4.19 -2.89
N TYR A 77 4.12 -3.63 -4.10
CA TYR A 77 3.32 -2.45 -4.39
C TYR A 77 1.83 -2.73 -4.46
N TYR A 78 1.40 -3.90 -4.94
CA TYR A 78 -0.01 -4.30 -4.85
C TYR A 78 -0.49 -4.46 -3.39
N GLU A 79 0.33 -5.00 -2.49
CA GLU A 79 0.00 -5.07 -1.06
C GLU A 79 -0.06 -3.66 -0.43
N LYS A 80 0.83 -2.73 -0.83
CA LYS A 80 0.69 -1.32 -0.43
C LYS A 80 -0.61 -0.69 -0.95
N ALA A 81 -1.00 -0.98 -2.19
CA ALA A 81 -2.24 -0.49 -2.77
C ALA A 81 -3.47 -1.06 -2.01
N LYS A 82 -3.49 -2.37 -1.76
CA LYS A 82 -4.51 -3.08 -0.99
C LYS A 82 -4.63 -2.57 0.45
N LYS A 83 -3.51 -2.20 1.08
CA LYS A 83 -3.53 -1.59 2.42
C LYS A 83 -4.32 -0.28 2.45
N LEU A 84 -4.27 0.49 1.37
CA LEU A 84 -5.02 1.75 1.23
C LEU A 84 -6.46 1.52 0.76
N ASN A 85 -6.68 0.54 -0.13
CA ASN A 85 -7.98 0.19 -0.66
C ASN A 85 -8.19 -1.33 -0.68
N PRO A 86 -8.66 -1.93 0.43
CA PRO A 86 -8.67 -3.39 0.63
C PRO A 86 -9.75 -4.13 -0.15
N TYR A 87 -10.70 -3.41 -0.77
CA TYR A 87 -11.84 -3.99 -1.48
C TYR A 87 -11.80 -3.74 -2.99
N ASP A 88 -10.72 -3.15 -3.48
CA ASP A 88 -10.55 -2.91 -4.91
C ASP A 88 -10.32 -4.23 -5.66
N ALA A 89 -11.23 -4.55 -6.58
CA ALA A 89 -11.22 -5.81 -7.28
C ALA A 89 -9.99 -5.96 -8.19
N ASP A 90 -9.52 -4.88 -8.82
CA ASP A 90 -8.40 -4.90 -9.75
C ASP A 90 -7.08 -5.11 -9.00
N ILE A 91 -6.92 -4.45 -7.84
CA ILE A 91 -5.77 -4.67 -6.95
C ILE A 91 -5.74 -6.12 -6.48
N LEU A 92 -6.86 -6.65 -5.96
CA LEU A 92 -6.94 -8.02 -5.44
C LEU A 92 -6.65 -9.06 -6.53
N PHE A 93 -7.23 -8.88 -7.70
CA PHE A 93 -7.04 -9.77 -8.84
C PHE A 93 -5.60 -9.79 -9.34
N ASN A 94 -4.97 -8.63 -9.54
CA ASN A 94 -3.58 -8.56 -10.00
C ASN A 94 -2.59 -9.08 -8.94
N LEU A 95 -2.86 -8.83 -7.67
CA LEU A 95 -2.09 -9.41 -6.57
C LEU A 95 -2.19 -10.94 -6.56
N GLU A 96 -3.38 -11.52 -6.77
CA GLU A 96 -3.57 -12.97 -6.88
C GLU A 96 -2.78 -13.55 -8.06
N ILE A 97 -2.86 -12.93 -9.24
CA ILE A 97 -2.08 -13.34 -10.42
C ILE A 97 -0.58 -13.29 -10.13
N ALA A 98 -0.09 -12.19 -9.53
CA ALA A 98 1.33 -12.03 -9.23
C ALA A 98 1.83 -13.09 -8.24
N ASN A 99 1.07 -13.37 -7.17
CA ASN A 99 1.39 -14.43 -6.22
C ASN A 99 1.38 -15.81 -6.87
N GLY A 100 0.40 -16.09 -7.76
CA GLY A 100 0.32 -17.36 -8.47
C GLY A 100 1.49 -17.63 -9.44
N ARG A 101 2.19 -16.58 -9.88
CA ARG A 101 3.37 -16.69 -10.77
C ARG A 101 4.68 -16.88 -10.04
N ILE A 102 4.76 -16.61 -8.74
CA ILE A 102 5.98 -16.91 -7.99
C ILE A 102 6.02 -18.41 -7.69
N ILE A 103 7.07 -19.07 -8.18
CA ILE A 103 7.30 -20.52 -8.03
C ILE A 103 7.48 -20.88 -6.55
N ASP A 104 8.18 -20.04 -5.79
CA ASP A 104 8.23 -20.09 -4.34
C ASP A 104 6.96 -19.44 -3.76
N LYS A 105 6.01 -20.26 -3.32
CA LYS A 105 4.98 -19.77 -2.41
C LYS A 105 5.71 -19.16 -1.22
N ILE A 106 5.62 -17.84 -1.06
CA ILE A 106 5.96 -17.21 0.21
C ILE A 106 4.92 -17.72 1.18
N GLU A 107 5.16 -18.88 1.78
CA GLU A 107 4.31 -19.39 2.83
C GLU A 107 4.31 -18.32 3.92
N PRO A 108 3.15 -17.76 4.29
CA PRO A 108 3.11 -16.83 5.40
C PRO A 108 3.74 -17.56 6.57
N VAL A 109 4.73 -16.93 7.21
CA VAL A 109 5.51 -17.57 8.29
C VAL A 109 4.50 -18.24 9.21
N PRO A 110 4.51 -19.57 9.32
CA PRO A 110 3.45 -20.27 10.00
C PRO A 110 3.37 -19.70 11.42
N GLN A 111 2.23 -19.11 11.76
CA GLN A 111 2.03 -18.61 13.12
C GLN A 111 2.26 -19.80 14.06
N PHE A 112 3.25 -19.66 14.94
CA PHE A 112 3.55 -20.68 15.94
C PHE A 112 2.24 -21.08 16.61
N PHE A 113 1.95 -22.39 16.70
CA PHE A 113 0.62 -22.87 17.07
C PHE A 113 0.12 -22.30 18.42
N LEU A 114 1.04 -21.94 19.32
CA LEU A 114 0.72 -21.25 20.57
C LEU A 114 0.07 -19.88 20.35
N PHE A 115 0.42 -19.11 19.32
CA PHE A 115 -0.26 -17.84 19.03
C PHE A 115 -1.72 -18.04 18.64
N LYS A 116 -2.02 -19.08 17.86
CA LYS A 116 -3.41 -19.43 17.52
C LYS A 116 -4.19 -19.91 18.75
N TRP A 117 -3.59 -20.80 19.55
CA TRP A 117 -4.20 -21.27 20.78
C TRP A 117 -4.43 -20.14 21.79
N TRP A 118 -3.45 -19.24 21.94
CA TRP A 118 -3.53 -18.07 22.81
C TRP A 118 -4.62 -17.10 22.35
N ASP A 119 -4.72 -16.83 21.05
CA ASP A 119 -5.76 -15.96 20.49
C ASP A 119 -7.16 -16.56 20.72
N LEU A 120 -7.32 -17.87 20.50
CA LEU A 120 -8.56 -18.59 20.81
C LEU A 120 -8.89 -18.58 22.30
N LEU A 121 -7.89 -18.75 23.17
CA LEU A 121 -8.05 -18.68 24.62
C LEU A 121 -8.52 -17.29 25.02
N VAL A 122 -7.78 -16.24 24.66
CA VAL A 122 -8.10 -14.85 25.02
C VAL A 122 -9.49 -14.47 24.49
N LYS A 123 -9.83 -14.87 23.27
CA LYS A 123 -11.15 -14.60 22.66
C LYS A 123 -12.27 -15.50 23.13
N SER A 124 -11.98 -16.57 23.88
CA SER A 124 -13.01 -17.51 24.35
C SER A 124 -14.02 -16.86 25.32
N ARG A 125 -13.64 -15.75 25.94
CA ARG A 125 -14.45 -15.01 26.92
C ARG A 125 -14.27 -13.51 26.74
N THR A 126 -15.28 -12.76 27.18
CA THR A 126 -15.21 -11.30 27.22
C THR A 126 -14.21 -10.81 28.27
N MET A 127 -13.77 -9.55 28.13
CA MET A 127 -12.85 -8.92 29.09
C MET A 127 -13.37 -8.97 30.53
N GLU A 128 -14.68 -8.75 30.74
CA GLU A 128 -15.33 -8.81 32.06
C GLU A 128 -15.32 -10.22 32.67
N GLN A 129 -15.47 -11.25 31.84
CA GLN A 129 -15.39 -12.64 32.27
C GLN A 129 -13.96 -13.02 32.65
N TRP A 130 -12.95 -12.57 31.89
CA TRP A 130 -11.55 -12.75 32.26
C TRP A 130 -11.17 -11.99 33.53
N ALA A 131 -11.67 -10.76 33.70
CA ALA A 131 -11.47 -9.99 34.92
C ALA A 131 -12.03 -10.71 36.15
N ARG A 132 -13.24 -11.27 36.06
CA ARG A 132 -13.80 -12.10 37.15
C ARG A 132 -12.95 -13.34 37.41
N VAL A 133 -12.54 -14.07 36.38
CA VAL A 133 -11.66 -15.24 36.55
C VAL A 133 -10.39 -14.86 37.30
N SER A 134 -9.74 -13.74 36.95
CA SER A 134 -8.51 -13.29 37.63
C SER A 134 -8.70 -12.87 39.10
N ILE A 135 -9.91 -12.47 39.50
CA ILE A 135 -10.22 -12.10 40.89
C ILE A 135 -10.46 -13.35 41.75
N PHE A 136 -11.00 -14.42 41.15
CA PHE A 136 -11.41 -15.64 41.85
C PHE A 136 -10.47 -16.83 41.64
N SER A 137 -9.39 -16.68 40.87
CA SER A 137 -8.29 -17.65 40.70
C SER A 137 -7.17 -17.41 41.71
#